data_AF-A0A1M6V4J7-F1
#
_entry.id   AF-A0A1M6V4J7-F1
#
_cell.length_a   1.000
_cell.length_b   1.000
_cell.length_c   1.000
_cell.angle_alpha   90.00
_cell.angle_beta   90.00
_cell.angle_gamma   90.00
#
_symmetry.space_group_name_H-M   'P 1'
#
loop_
_entity.id
_entity.type
_entity.pdbx_description
1 polymer ?
#
loop_
_entity_poly.entity_id
_entity_poly.type
_entity_poly.pdbx_seq_one_letter_code
_entity_poly.pdbx_strand_id
1 'polypeptide(L)'
;MLIVKLETVTPLFLAGADPRGAPELRAASVRGALRYWLRALLGGVIGDQNWDALRKAEAAVWGSTKTGASPVVVRMYGKLRSDYYQPLLHNPKKKFTFRGISPGQTLCLELSPRPPYREVSSFVLSVTVLWLLLGGLGKRSRRGFGTLQFPEGIPRQPFTHDAYKNMSKFEQTLQQVIEKAQNEAQSHISTLQIAAGTPNNLPAFPLLHSNHTKILFCRNKFSTWETAMMDFWRLLRGDQYRDDPVFGFAGQAGRQASPLHLRIIKIDKSYHLLLTAFRSRFQSRDPDWRKLQDFLRDCAHRWQGTWIMGKNIKW
;
A
#
# COMPACT_ATOMS: atom_id res chain seq x y z
N MET A 1 9.80 20.81 -8.86
CA MET A 1 9.08 20.47 -7.62
C MET A 1 7.68 20.01 -7.98
N LEU A 2 7.13 19.03 -7.27
CA LEU A 2 5.75 18.58 -7.39
C LEU A 2 5.07 18.61 -6.02
N ILE A 3 3.87 19.19 -5.96
CA ILE A 3 3.00 19.15 -4.77
C ILE A 3 1.74 18.39 -5.15
N VAL A 4 1.42 17.36 -4.36
CA VAL A 4 0.23 16.54 -4.52
C VAL A 4 -0.69 16.79 -3.33
N LYS A 5 -1.91 17.25 -3.58
CA LYS A 5 -2.94 17.35 -2.54
C LYS A 5 -3.53 15.96 -2.29
N LEU A 6 -3.50 15.55 -1.02
CA LEU A 6 -4.03 14.28 -0.56
C LEU A 6 -5.26 14.51 0.33
N GLU A 7 -6.21 13.59 0.30
CA GLU A 7 -7.37 13.51 1.19
C GLU A 7 -7.27 12.27 2.09
N THR A 8 -7.50 12.43 3.40
CA THR A 8 -7.62 11.28 4.33
C THR A 8 -8.97 10.60 4.15
N VAL A 9 -9.00 9.31 3.84
CA VAL A 9 -10.26 8.54 3.70
C VAL A 9 -10.61 7.81 4.99
N THR A 10 -9.59 7.33 5.71
CA THR A 10 -9.74 6.66 6.99
C THR A 10 -8.78 7.26 8.02
N PRO A 11 -9.03 7.10 9.33
CA PRO A 11 -8.20 7.70 10.36
C PRO A 11 -6.73 7.34 10.18
N LEU A 12 -5.88 8.35 10.26
CA LEU A 12 -4.45 8.20 10.02
C LEU A 12 -3.70 8.23 11.36
N PHE A 13 -3.29 7.05 11.83
CA PHE A 13 -2.58 6.87 13.09
C PHE A 13 -1.06 7.04 12.89
N LEU A 14 -0.58 8.26 13.08
CA LEU A 14 0.85 8.59 13.07
C LEU A 14 1.36 8.74 14.49
N ALA A 15 2.64 8.43 14.68
CA ALA A 15 3.35 8.61 15.93
C ALA A 15 4.46 9.65 15.73
N GLY A 16 4.59 10.54 16.71
CA GLY A 16 5.57 11.60 16.75
C GLY A 16 6.82 11.23 17.54
N ALA A 17 7.45 12.23 18.14
CA ALA A 17 8.55 12.03 19.08
C ALA A 17 8.00 11.38 20.35
N ASP A 18 6.79 11.79 20.73
CA ASP A 18 5.95 11.07 21.68
C ASP A 18 5.06 10.05 20.95
N PRO A 19 5.26 8.74 21.15
CA PRO A 19 4.43 7.70 20.55
C PRO A 19 2.96 7.72 20.99
N ARG A 20 2.65 8.36 22.13
CA ARG A 20 1.29 8.51 22.69
C ARG A 20 0.72 9.92 22.49
N GLY A 21 1.50 10.83 21.90
CA GLY A 21 1.16 12.23 21.72
C GLY A 21 0.23 12.51 20.53
N ALA A 22 0.19 13.77 20.11
CA ALA A 22 -0.56 14.17 18.93
C ALA A 22 0.04 13.51 17.66
N PRO A 23 -0.79 13.12 16.68
CA PRO A 23 -0.29 12.56 15.43
C PRO A 23 0.53 13.61 14.65
N GLU A 24 1.74 13.25 14.26
CA GLU A 24 2.66 14.14 13.54
C GLU A 24 2.87 13.67 12.09
N LEU A 25 2.79 14.61 11.14
CA LEU A 25 3.19 14.38 9.75
C LEU A 25 4.72 14.35 9.65
N ARG A 26 5.29 13.16 9.48
CA ARG A 26 6.75 12.97 9.34
C ARG A 26 7.13 12.47 7.97
N ALA A 27 8.08 13.15 7.32
CA ALA A 27 8.65 12.72 6.04
C ALA A 27 9.22 11.30 6.11
N ALA A 28 9.81 10.91 7.25
CA ALA A 28 10.36 9.57 7.46
C ALA A 28 9.32 8.45 7.26
N SER A 29 8.08 8.65 7.74
CA SER A 29 7.00 7.67 7.57
C SER A 29 6.62 7.49 6.10
N VAL A 30 6.55 8.58 5.33
CA VAL A 30 6.29 8.55 3.89
C VAL A 30 7.43 7.87 3.15
N ARG A 31 8.69 8.21 3.47
CA ARG A 31 9.86 7.55 2.88
C ARG A 31 9.88 6.06 3.14
N GLY A 32 9.50 5.61 4.34
CA GLY A 32 9.37 4.19 4.65
C GLY A 32 8.37 3.48 3.73
N ALA A 33 7.21 4.10 3.47
CA ALA A 33 6.20 3.56 2.58
C ALA A 33 6.67 3.54 1.11
N LEU A 34 7.25 4.64 0.62
CA LEU A 34 7.82 4.72 -0.73
C LEU A 34 8.92 3.69 -0.96
N ARG A 35 9.83 3.48 0.00
CA ARG A 35 10.87 2.44 -0.07
C ARG A 35 10.30 1.03 -0.05
N TYR A 36 9.24 0.79 0.71
CA TYR A 36 8.55 -0.50 0.70
C TYR A 36 7.98 -0.82 -0.68
N TRP A 37 7.22 0.10 -1.27
CA TRP A 37 6.61 -0.10 -2.59
C TRP A 37 7.64 -0.13 -3.72
N LEU A 38 8.72 0.66 -3.63
CA LEU A 38 9.83 0.55 -4.58
C LEU A 38 10.46 -0.85 -4.52
N ARG A 39 10.75 -1.39 -3.34
CA ARG A 39 11.34 -2.73 -3.20
C ARG A 39 10.40 -3.82 -3.69
N ALA A 40 9.09 -3.70 -3.40
CA ALA A 40 8.11 -4.65 -3.92
C ALA A 40 8.11 -4.65 -5.46
N LEU A 41 8.15 -3.47 -6.07
CA LEU A 41 8.17 -3.30 -7.52
C LEU A 41 9.47 -3.79 -8.16
N LEU A 42 10.63 -3.38 -7.63
CA LEU A 42 11.94 -3.83 -8.10
C LEU A 42 12.13 -5.34 -7.93
N GLY A 43 11.69 -5.92 -6.81
CA GLY A 43 11.72 -7.36 -6.60
C GLY A 43 10.88 -8.12 -7.62
N GLY A 44 9.84 -7.50 -8.17
CA GLY A 44 9.03 -8.08 -9.24
C GLY A 44 9.74 -8.20 -10.59
N VAL A 45 10.78 -7.37 -10.85
CA VAL A 45 11.53 -7.35 -12.13
C VAL A 45 12.97 -7.84 -12.00
N ILE A 46 13.55 -7.83 -10.81
CA ILE A 46 14.90 -8.37 -10.51
C ILE A 46 14.81 -9.80 -9.94
N GLY A 47 13.72 -10.12 -9.22
CA GLY A 47 13.63 -11.28 -8.35
C GLY A 47 14.14 -11.01 -6.92
N ASP A 48 14.33 -12.07 -6.14
CA ASP A 48 14.61 -12.00 -4.69
C ASP A 48 15.96 -12.61 -4.28
N GLN A 49 16.77 -13.05 -5.24
CA GLN A 49 18.07 -13.69 -4.99
C GLN A 49 19.23 -12.69 -5.01
N ASN A 50 19.18 -11.68 -5.88
CA ASN A 50 20.27 -10.72 -6.06
C ASN A 50 20.05 -9.46 -5.19
N TRP A 51 20.41 -9.56 -3.91
CA TRP A 51 20.26 -8.47 -2.94
C TRP A 51 21.08 -7.22 -3.29
N ASP A 52 22.24 -7.38 -3.92
CA ASP A 52 23.11 -6.26 -4.26
C ASP A 52 22.56 -5.48 -5.45
N ALA A 53 22.00 -6.16 -6.46
CA ALA A 53 21.23 -5.52 -7.52
C ALA A 53 20.03 -4.74 -6.96
N LEU A 54 19.26 -5.34 -6.05
CA LEU A 54 18.11 -4.67 -5.43
C LEU A 54 18.54 -3.42 -4.65
N ARG A 55 19.62 -3.50 -3.85
CA ARG A 55 20.18 -2.36 -3.11
C ARG A 55 20.71 -1.29 -4.03
N LYS A 56 21.42 -1.65 -5.11
CA LYS A 56 21.91 -0.72 -6.13
C LYS A 56 20.75 0.04 -6.77
N ALA A 57 19.70 -0.69 -7.19
CA ALA A 57 18.52 -0.09 -7.80
C ALA A 57 17.74 0.80 -6.83
N GLU A 58 17.59 0.41 -5.56
CA GLU A 58 16.96 1.25 -4.53
C GLU A 58 17.77 2.52 -4.24
N ALA A 59 19.09 2.38 -4.08
CA ALA A 59 19.99 3.49 -3.76
C ALA A 59 20.01 4.55 -4.87
N ALA A 60 19.84 4.15 -6.13
CA ALA A 60 19.72 5.07 -7.25
C ALA A 60 18.46 5.97 -7.19
N VAL A 61 17.41 5.54 -6.48
CA VAL A 61 16.16 6.30 -6.34
C VAL A 61 16.13 7.11 -5.03
N TRP A 62 16.55 6.51 -3.91
CA TRP A 62 16.38 7.09 -2.58
C TRP A 62 17.68 7.48 -1.87
N GLY A 63 18.82 7.28 -2.52
CA GLY A 63 20.13 7.43 -1.93
C GLY A 63 20.45 6.32 -0.91
N SER A 64 21.71 6.31 -0.48
CA SER A 64 22.22 5.42 0.55
C SER A 64 23.39 6.08 1.27
N THR A 65 23.84 5.50 2.37
CA THR A 65 25.05 5.97 3.07
C THR A 65 26.31 5.85 2.20
N LYS A 66 26.31 5.01 1.16
CA LYS A 66 27.44 4.80 0.25
C LYS A 66 27.37 5.63 -1.04
N THR A 67 26.18 5.86 -1.57
CA THR A 67 25.95 6.54 -2.85
C THR A 67 25.58 8.01 -2.71
N GLY A 68 25.36 8.48 -1.47
CA GLY A 68 25.03 9.87 -1.17
C GLY A 68 23.54 10.12 -0.95
N ALA A 69 23.20 11.41 -0.86
CA ALA A 69 21.87 11.87 -0.51
C ALA A 69 20.81 11.46 -1.54
N SER A 70 19.57 11.34 -1.08
CA SER A 70 18.41 11.07 -1.94
C SER A 70 18.28 12.10 -3.07
N PRO A 71 18.15 11.67 -4.34
CA PRO A 71 17.80 12.52 -5.48
C PRO A 71 16.51 13.33 -5.29
N VAL A 72 15.61 12.86 -4.42
CA VAL A 72 14.33 13.51 -4.13
C VAL A 72 14.19 13.78 -2.63
N VAL A 73 13.82 15.00 -2.29
CA VAL A 73 13.38 15.44 -0.96
C VAL A 73 11.88 15.21 -0.84
N VAL A 74 11.47 14.58 0.25
CA VAL A 74 10.06 14.30 0.56
C VAL A 74 9.64 15.15 1.75
N ARG A 75 8.54 15.88 1.63
CA ARG A 75 7.91 16.60 2.74
C ARG A 75 6.42 16.32 2.76
N MET A 76 5.84 16.37 3.93
CA MET A 76 4.40 16.20 4.11
C MET A 76 3.93 17.19 5.17
N TYR A 77 2.92 18.00 4.85
CA TYR A 77 2.47 19.08 5.72
C TYR A 77 0.96 19.35 5.54
N GLY A 78 0.35 19.93 6.55
CA GLY A 78 -1.07 20.27 6.57
C GLY A 78 -1.51 20.65 7.99
N LYS A 79 -2.51 21.51 8.10
CA LYS A 79 -3.16 21.84 9.39
C LYS A 79 -4.30 20.85 9.60
N LEU A 80 -4.07 19.85 10.46
CA LEU A 80 -4.96 18.70 10.60
C LEU A 80 -5.52 18.61 12.02
N ARG A 81 -6.81 18.31 12.09
CA ARG A 81 -7.51 17.94 13.33
C ARG A 81 -7.31 16.45 13.60
N SER A 82 -7.34 16.09 14.88
CA SER A 82 -7.25 14.70 15.31
C SER A 82 -8.36 14.38 16.28
N ASP A 83 -8.77 13.11 16.28
CA ASP A 83 -9.80 12.57 17.16
C ASP A 83 -9.42 11.14 17.59
N TYR A 84 -10.20 10.56 18.49
CA TYR A 84 -10.02 9.22 19.02
C TYR A 84 -10.87 8.21 18.25
N TYR A 85 -10.21 7.15 17.79
CA TYR A 85 -10.85 6.09 17.02
C TYR A 85 -10.56 4.72 17.60
N GLN A 86 -11.57 3.84 17.63
CA GLN A 86 -11.39 2.45 18.02
C GLN A 86 -10.67 1.69 16.89
N PRO A 87 -9.54 1.02 17.17
CA PRO A 87 -8.79 0.31 16.13
C PRO A 87 -9.31 -1.12 15.87
N LEU A 88 -10.43 -1.49 16.48
CA LEU A 88 -11.09 -2.81 16.42
C LEU A 88 -12.62 -2.67 16.28
N LEU A 89 -13.08 -1.95 15.26
CA LEU A 89 -14.51 -1.69 14.97
C LEU A 89 -15.43 -2.93 14.98
N HIS A 90 -14.92 -4.12 14.67
CA HIS A 90 -15.70 -5.36 14.69
C HIS A 90 -15.92 -5.94 16.10
N ASN A 91 -15.23 -5.44 17.11
CA ASN A 91 -15.30 -5.93 18.49
C ASN A 91 -15.70 -4.80 19.45
N PRO A 92 -17.01 -4.57 19.67
CA PRO A 92 -17.49 -3.47 20.49
C PRO A 92 -17.10 -3.59 21.98
N LYS A 93 -16.68 -4.77 22.44
CA LYS A 93 -16.23 -4.98 23.83
C LYS A 93 -14.87 -4.33 24.09
N LYS A 94 -14.04 -4.10 23.07
CA LYS A 94 -12.70 -3.50 23.21
C LYS A 94 -12.77 -2.00 22.97
N LYS A 95 -12.91 -1.22 24.05
CA LYS A 95 -13.13 0.24 24.01
C LYS A 95 -11.88 1.11 23.88
N PHE A 96 -10.67 0.54 23.82
CA PHE A 96 -9.45 1.34 23.71
C PHE A 96 -9.40 2.09 22.36
N THR A 97 -8.83 3.29 22.37
CA THR A 97 -8.77 4.17 21.20
C THR A 97 -7.33 4.55 20.86
N PHE A 98 -7.11 4.95 19.61
CA PHE A 98 -5.92 5.66 19.19
C PHE A 98 -6.30 7.06 18.73
N ARG A 99 -5.46 8.03 19.06
CA ARG A 99 -5.55 9.37 18.47
C ARG A 99 -5.06 9.30 17.02
N GLY A 100 -5.84 9.82 16.08
CA GLY A 100 -5.52 9.82 14.66
C GLY A 100 -6.01 11.08 13.98
N ILE A 101 -5.36 11.44 12.88
CA ILE A 101 -5.86 12.51 11.99
C ILE A 101 -7.20 12.06 11.43
N SER A 102 -8.22 12.92 11.56
CA SER A 102 -9.59 12.61 11.14
C SER A 102 -9.70 12.43 9.61
N PRO A 103 -10.61 11.58 9.13
CA PRO A 103 -10.99 11.49 7.71
C PRO A 103 -11.52 12.81 7.13
N GLY A 104 -11.53 12.93 5.81
CA GLY A 104 -12.04 14.08 5.06
C GLY A 104 -11.14 15.32 5.11
N GLN A 105 -9.88 15.18 5.51
CA GLN A 105 -8.95 16.30 5.64
C GLN A 105 -7.92 16.32 4.53
N THR A 106 -7.56 17.52 4.09
CA THR A 106 -6.55 17.73 3.05
C THR A 106 -5.17 17.96 3.65
N LEU A 107 -4.16 17.31 3.07
CA LEU A 107 -2.75 17.54 3.35
C LEU A 107 -1.95 17.56 2.04
N CYS A 108 -0.73 18.08 2.08
CA CYS A 108 0.15 18.15 0.93
C CYS A 108 1.32 17.18 1.07
N LEU A 109 1.59 16.42 0.01
CA LEU A 109 2.83 15.70 -0.22
C LEU A 109 3.67 16.47 -1.22
N GLU A 110 4.87 16.90 -0.82
CA GLU A 110 5.82 17.58 -1.68
C GLU A 110 6.98 16.64 -2.03
N LEU A 111 7.26 16.54 -3.32
CA LEU A 111 8.41 15.85 -3.90
C LEU A 111 9.26 16.89 -4.63
N SER A 112 10.44 17.16 -4.09
CA SER A 112 11.36 18.19 -4.59
C SER A 112 12.65 17.55 -5.07
N PRO A 113 13.07 17.75 -6.34
CA PRO A 113 14.33 17.21 -6.82
C PRO A 113 15.49 17.91 -6.09
N ARG A 114 16.54 17.16 -5.77
CA ARG A 114 17.79 17.68 -5.22
C ARG A 114 18.74 17.97 -6.38
N PRO A 115 19.52 19.06 -6.37
CA PRO A 115 20.59 19.25 -7.35
C PRO A 115 21.52 18.03 -7.43
N PRO A 116 21.98 17.62 -8.63
CA PRO A 116 21.83 18.31 -9.92
C PRO A 116 20.50 18.01 -10.65
N TYR A 117 19.61 17.18 -10.09
CA TYR A 117 18.35 16.83 -10.72
C TYR A 117 17.42 18.04 -10.82
N ARG A 118 16.82 18.24 -12.00
CA ARG A 118 15.90 19.37 -12.27
C ARG A 118 14.43 19.01 -12.06
N GLU A 119 14.09 17.73 -12.19
CA GLU A 119 12.72 17.22 -12.05
C GLU A 119 12.69 15.91 -11.24
N VAL A 120 11.50 15.59 -10.72
CA VAL A 120 11.24 14.29 -10.08
C VAL A 120 11.05 13.27 -11.19
N SER A 121 11.79 12.17 -11.15
CA SER A 121 11.74 11.15 -12.21
C SER A 121 10.37 10.49 -12.32
N SER A 122 10.00 10.06 -13.54
CA SER A 122 8.75 9.32 -13.79
C SER A 122 8.62 8.09 -12.89
N PHE A 123 9.73 7.37 -12.65
CA PHE A 123 9.74 6.21 -11.76
C PHE A 123 9.37 6.56 -10.31
N VAL A 124 9.89 7.66 -9.76
CA VAL A 124 9.51 8.13 -8.40
C VAL A 124 8.01 8.47 -8.35
N LEU A 125 7.49 9.09 -9.41
CA LEU A 125 6.06 9.40 -9.50
C LEU A 125 5.21 8.12 -9.57
N SER A 126 5.61 7.13 -10.38
CA SER A 126 4.90 5.85 -10.49
C SER A 126 4.91 5.05 -9.18
N VAL A 127 6.04 5.03 -8.45
CA VAL A 127 6.10 4.43 -7.10
C VAL A 127 5.19 5.17 -6.12
N THR A 128 5.10 6.50 -6.23
CA THR A 128 4.24 7.33 -5.38
C THR A 128 2.76 7.03 -5.63
N VAL A 129 2.32 7.01 -6.90
CA VAL A 129 0.94 6.64 -7.27
C VAL A 129 0.63 5.21 -6.81
N LEU A 130 1.52 4.27 -7.07
CA LEU A 130 1.35 2.86 -6.67
C LEU A 130 1.17 2.72 -5.16
N TRP A 131 2.00 3.40 -4.37
CA TRP A 131 1.88 3.42 -2.91
C TRP A 131 0.53 4.03 -2.48
N LEU A 132 0.12 5.17 -3.02
CA LEU A 132 -1.11 5.83 -2.61
C LEU A 132 -2.35 4.96 -2.88
N LEU A 133 -2.36 4.24 -4.00
CA LEU A 133 -3.46 3.34 -4.37
C LEU A 133 -3.48 2.05 -3.57
N LEU A 134 -2.35 1.34 -3.46
CA LEU A 134 -2.31 -0.03 -2.92
C LEU A 134 -1.86 -0.10 -1.46
N GLY A 135 -1.20 0.94 -0.95
CA GLY A 135 -0.62 0.99 0.39
C GLY A 135 -1.19 2.10 1.23
N GLY A 136 -0.89 2.10 2.52
CA GLY A 136 -1.32 3.15 3.46
C GLY A 136 -0.17 3.75 4.23
N LEU A 137 -0.52 4.67 5.12
CA LEU A 137 0.44 5.33 6.00
C LEU A 137 0.06 5.12 7.47
N GLY A 138 1.07 5.00 8.34
CA GLY A 138 0.85 4.89 9.78
C GLY A 138 0.47 3.49 10.29
N LYS A 139 0.11 3.45 11.57
CA LYS A 139 -0.23 2.22 12.29
C LYS A 139 -1.52 1.62 11.73
N ARG A 140 -1.54 0.29 11.61
CA ARG A 140 -2.69 -0.48 11.08
C ARG A 140 -3.06 -0.14 9.62
N SER A 141 -2.15 0.46 8.86
CA SER A 141 -2.34 0.81 7.45
C SER A 141 -2.73 -0.36 6.54
N ARG A 142 -2.30 -1.58 6.89
CA ARG A 142 -2.67 -2.83 6.19
C ARG A 142 -4.04 -3.38 6.56
N ARG A 143 -4.71 -2.77 7.55
CA ARG A 143 -6.03 -3.16 8.02
C ARG A 143 -7.10 -2.11 7.68
N GLY A 144 -6.85 -1.25 6.69
CA GLY A 144 -7.81 -0.26 6.19
C GLY A 144 -7.63 1.17 6.73
N PHE A 145 -6.92 1.35 7.85
CA PHE A 145 -6.59 2.70 8.36
C PHE A 145 -5.54 3.40 7.50
N GLY A 146 -5.38 4.72 7.70
CA GLY A 146 -4.39 5.52 7.00
C GLY A 146 -4.54 5.47 5.47
N THR A 147 -5.78 5.49 5.00
CA THR A 147 -6.06 5.61 3.56
C THR A 147 -5.97 7.05 3.11
N LEU A 148 -5.17 7.27 2.06
CA LEU A 148 -4.92 8.56 1.43
C LEU A 148 -5.35 8.45 -0.03
N GLN A 149 -6.07 9.45 -0.52
CA GLN A 149 -6.41 9.62 -1.93
C GLN A 149 -5.80 10.89 -2.47
N PHE A 150 -5.72 11.01 -3.78
CA PHE A 150 -5.15 12.16 -4.48
C PHE A 150 -6.10 12.56 -5.62
N PRO A 151 -7.24 13.22 -5.30
CA PRO A 151 -8.32 13.41 -6.25
C PRO A 151 -7.96 14.25 -7.48
N GLU A 152 -6.95 15.11 -7.41
CA GLU A 152 -6.49 15.92 -8.55
C GLU A 152 -5.60 15.13 -9.52
N GLY A 153 -5.19 13.91 -9.15
CA GLY A 153 -4.23 13.10 -9.92
C GLY A 153 -2.77 13.52 -9.69
N ILE A 154 -1.87 12.87 -10.43
CA ILE A 154 -0.44 13.22 -10.46
C ILE A 154 -0.03 13.45 -11.93
N PRO A 155 0.62 14.56 -12.28
CA PRO A 155 1.05 14.82 -13.66
C PRO A 155 1.90 13.69 -14.24
N ARG A 156 1.77 13.45 -15.56
CA ARG A 156 2.50 12.41 -16.31
C ARG A 156 2.24 10.97 -15.82
N GLN A 157 1.18 10.76 -15.04
CA GLN A 157 0.73 9.44 -14.60
C GLN A 157 -0.68 9.16 -15.16
N PRO A 158 -1.03 7.89 -15.39
CA PRO A 158 -2.37 7.51 -15.90
C PRO A 158 -3.51 7.96 -14.97
N PHE A 159 -3.20 8.16 -13.69
CA PHE A 159 -4.20 8.47 -12.68
C PHE A 159 -4.58 9.95 -12.68
N THR A 160 -5.74 10.24 -13.25
CA THR A 160 -6.35 11.57 -13.32
C THR A 160 -7.55 11.70 -12.39
N HIS A 161 -8.09 12.93 -12.26
CA HIS A 161 -9.26 13.20 -11.43
C HIS A 161 -10.50 12.36 -11.77
N ASP A 162 -10.59 11.90 -13.01
CA ASP A 162 -11.69 11.06 -13.51
C ASP A 162 -11.71 9.65 -12.91
N ALA A 163 -10.57 9.16 -12.41
CA ALA A 163 -10.43 7.80 -11.92
C ALA A 163 -11.27 7.53 -10.66
N TYR A 164 -11.57 8.56 -9.85
CA TYR A 164 -12.45 8.42 -8.67
C TYR A 164 -13.93 8.73 -8.94
N LYS A 165 -14.33 8.98 -10.21
CA LYS A 165 -15.72 9.28 -10.55
C LYS A 165 -16.59 8.02 -10.67
N ASN A 166 -16.02 6.89 -11.10
CA ASN A 166 -16.75 5.62 -11.17
C ASN A 166 -15.82 4.40 -11.06
N MET A 167 -16.39 3.27 -10.67
CA MET A 167 -15.68 2.02 -10.42
C MET A 167 -14.96 1.48 -11.66
N SER A 168 -15.58 1.52 -12.83
CA SER A 168 -14.97 0.98 -14.06
C SER A 168 -13.74 1.80 -14.48
N LYS A 169 -13.79 3.14 -14.39
CA LYS A 169 -12.63 4.00 -14.60
C LYS A 169 -11.55 3.72 -13.57
N PHE A 170 -11.90 3.59 -12.29
CA PHE A 170 -10.94 3.25 -11.23
C PHE A 170 -10.20 1.95 -11.52
N GLU A 171 -10.91 0.88 -11.88
CA GLU A 171 -10.34 -0.43 -12.22
C GLU A 171 -9.37 -0.33 -13.41
N GLN A 172 -9.79 0.30 -14.51
CA GLN A 172 -8.97 0.48 -15.71
C GLN A 172 -7.72 1.29 -15.41
N THR A 173 -7.86 2.42 -14.72
CA THR A 173 -6.73 3.27 -14.38
C THR A 173 -5.78 2.59 -13.39
N LEU A 174 -6.29 1.79 -12.45
CA LEU A 174 -5.44 1.03 -11.53
C LEU A 174 -4.58 0.00 -12.28
N GLN A 175 -5.14 -0.69 -13.28
CA GLN A 175 -4.37 -1.60 -14.14
C GLN A 175 -3.27 -0.85 -14.90
N GLN A 176 -3.59 0.29 -15.51
CA GLN A 176 -2.62 1.14 -16.23
C GLN A 176 -1.51 1.66 -15.33
N VAL A 177 -1.82 2.03 -14.08
CA VAL A 177 -0.81 2.46 -13.09
C VAL A 177 0.14 1.32 -12.75
N ILE A 178 -0.37 0.12 -12.52
CA ILE A 178 0.46 -1.05 -12.19
C ILE A 178 1.39 -1.38 -13.36
N GLU A 179 0.85 -1.43 -14.58
CA GLU A 179 1.62 -1.68 -15.80
C GLU A 179 2.70 -0.62 -16.00
N LYS A 180 2.35 0.68 -15.91
CA LYS A 180 3.33 1.75 -16.01
C LYS A 180 4.42 1.63 -14.95
N ALA A 181 4.06 1.35 -13.70
CA ALA A 181 5.05 1.20 -12.63
C ALA A 181 6.02 0.05 -12.91
N GLN A 182 5.53 -1.09 -13.42
CA GLN A 182 6.38 -2.23 -13.80
C GLN A 182 7.30 -1.88 -14.98
N ASN A 183 6.80 -1.15 -15.98
CA ASN A 183 7.60 -0.69 -17.12
C ASN A 183 8.71 0.30 -16.68
N GLU A 184 8.40 1.23 -15.78
CA GLU A 184 9.39 2.16 -15.22
C GLU A 184 10.45 1.41 -14.39
N ALA A 185 10.06 0.37 -13.66
CA ALA A 185 11.00 -0.47 -12.93
C ALA A 185 11.93 -1.25 -13.87
N GLN A 186 11.38 -1.81 -14.96
CA GLN A 186 12.15 -2.50 -16.00
C GLN A 186 13.15 -1.54 -16.66
N SER A 187 12.70 -0.35 -17.06
CA SER A 187 13.55 0.68 -17.65
C SER A 187 14.68 1.09 -16.70
N HIS A 188 14.36 1.29 -15.41
CA HIS A 188 15.34 1.65 -14.38
C HIS A 188 16.43 0.59 -14.22
N ILE A 189 16.08 -0.69 -14.17
CA ILE A 189 17.09 -1.75 -14.03
C ILE A 189 17.94 -1.90 -15.30
N SER A 190 17.36 -1.70 -16.49
CA SER A 190 18.09 -1.69 -17.75
C SER A 190 19.10 -0.54 -17.81
N THR A 191 18.73 0.68 -17.40
CA THR A 191 19.66 1.81 -17.31
C THR A 191 20.82 1.54 -16.34
N LEU A 192 20.58 0.79 -15.27
CA LEU A 192 21.60 0.40 -14.30
C LEU A 192 22.40 -0.85 -14.68
N GLN A 193 22.13 -1.42 -15.86
CA GLN A 193 22.72 -2.67 -16.36
C GLN A 193 22.53 -3.83 -15.37
N ILE A 194 21.37 -3.89 -14.74
CA ILE A 194 20.97 -4.97 -13.84
C ILE A 194 20.16 -5.98 -14.65
N ALA A 195 20.54 -7.26 -14.56
CA ALA A 195 19.80 -8.34 -15.20
C ALA A 195 18.38 -8.45 -14.62
N ALA A 196 17.39 -8.56 -15.50
CA ALA A 196 16.03 -8.89 -15.10
C ALA A 196 15.96 -10.34 -14.62
N GLY A 197 14.98 -10.62 -13.76
CA GLY A 197 14.74 -11.95 -13.22
C GLY A 197 13.29 -12.17 -12.88
N THR A 198 12.87 -13.43 -12.89
CA THR A 198 11.50 -13.83 -12.54
C THR A 198 11.52 -14.58 -11.20
N PRO A 199 10.73 -14.15 -10.21
CA PRO A 199 10.53 -14.94 -9.01
C PRO A 199 9.72 -16.19 -9.36
N ASN A 200 10.37 -17.35 -9.34
CA ASN A 200 9.75 -18.65 -9.67
C ASN A 200 9.31 -19.43 -8.41
N ASN A 201 10.01 -19.22 -7.30
CA ASN A 201 9.71 -19.84 -6.01
C ASN A 201 8.99 -18.86 -5.08
N LEU A 202 8.57 -19.33 -3.90
CA LEU A 202 8.00 -18.45 -2.88
C LEU A 202 9.03 -17.36 -2.49
N PRO A 203 8.75 -16.07 -2.74
CA PRO A 203 9.76 -15.02 -2.58
C PRO A 203 10.19 -14.82 -1.13
N ALA A 204 11.44 -14.41 -0.91
CA ALA A 204 11.97 -14.05 0.40
C ALA A 204 11.27 -12.83 1.03
N PHE A 205 10.66 -11.97 0.22
CA PHE A 205 9.96 -10.76 0.66
C PHE A 205 8.78 -10.43 -0.28
N PRO A 206 7.82 -9.59 0.17
CA PRO A 206 6.70 -9.14 -0.67
C PRO A 206 7.19 -8.44 -1.94
N LEU A 207 6.78 -8.96 -3.10
CA LEU A 207 7.10 -8.38 -4.41
C LEU A 207 5.85 -8.29 -5.29
N LEU A 208 5.78 -7.27 -6.14
CA LEU A 208 4.68 -7.02 -7.06
C LEU A 208 4.93 -7.77 -8.38
N HIS A 209 4.44 -9.00 -8.43
CA HIS A 209 4.53 -9.87 -9.60
C HIS A 209 3.26 -10.74 -9.68
N SER A 210 2.76 -11.00 -10.88
CA SER A 210 1.47 -11.71 -11.10
C SER A 210 1.44 -13.12 -10.49
N ASN A 211 2.58 -13.78 -10.36
CA ASN A 211 2.68 -15.10 -9.71
C ASN A 211 2.64 -15.02 -8.17
N HIS A 212 2.89 -13.87 -7.55
CA HIS A 212 3.00 -13.77 -6.08
C HIS A 212 2.15 -12.67 -5.46
N THR A 213 1.46 -11.88 -6.29
CA THR A 213 0.55 -10.83 -5.85
C THR A 213 -0.85 -11.08 -6.38
N LYS A 214 -1.82 -10.86 -5.51
CA LYS A 214 -3.24 -10.85 -5.83
C LYS A 214 -3.81 -9.48 -5.48
N ILE A 215 -4.49 -8.85 -6.43
CA ILE A 215 -5.16 -7.55 -6.22
C ILE A 215 -6.63 -7.73 -6.59
N LEU A 216 -7.51 -7.49 -5.62
CA LEU A 216 -8.95 -7.60 -5.75
C LEU A 216 -9.60 -6.26 -5.41
N PHE A 217 -10.40 -5.73 -6.32
CA PHE A 217 -11.23 -4.56 -6.08
C PHE A 217 -12.69 -5.00 -5.91
N CYS A 218 -13.34 -4.60 -4.82
CA CYS A 218 -14.71 -4.99 -4.49
C CYS A 218 -15.70 -3.87 -4.84
N ARG A 219 -16.66 -4.16 -5.72
CA ARG A 219 -17.62 -3.16 -6.25
C ARG A 219 -18.76 -2.86 -5.29
N ASN A 220 -18.98 -3.69 -4.27
CA ASN A 220 -20.02 -3.44 -3.26
C ASN A 220 -19.85 -2.04 -2.63
N LYS A 221 -20.94 -1.29 -2.56
CA LYS A 221 -20.96 0.08 -2.03
C LYS A 221 -21.25 0.07 -0.53
N PHE A 222 -20.44 0.80 0.21
CA PHE A 222 -20.69 1.10 1.61
C PHE A 222 -20.94 2.60 1.80
N SER A 223 -21.85 2.94 2.70
CA SER A 223 -22.18 4.34 3.02
C SER A 223 -21.07 5.07 3.79
N THR A 224 -20.28 4.33 4.57
CA THR A 224 -19.20 4.88 5.40
C THR A 224 -17.98 3.97 5.35
N TRP A 225 -16.82 4.52 5.68
CA TRP A 225 -15.59 3.72 5.76
C TRP A 225 -15.64 2.74 6.94
N GLU A 226 -16.35 3.10 8.02
CA GLU A 226 -16.55 2.28 9.22
C GLU A 226 -17.32 1.01 8.89
N THR A 227 -18.44 1.12 8.16
CA THR A 227 -19.24 -0.04 7.80
C THR A 227 -18.49 -0.97 6.85
N ALA A 228 -17.76 -0.42 5.87
CA ALA A 228 -16.89 -1.17 4.99
C ALA A 228 -15.82 -1.98 5.76
N MET A 229 -15.11 -1.30 6.68
CA MET A 229 -14.04 -1.91 7.46
C MET A 229 -14.57 -2.93 8.47
N MET A 230 -15.70 -2.63 9.11
CA MET A 230 -16.35 -3.54 10.06
C MET A 230 -16.81 -4.83 9.37
N ASP A 231 -17.44 -4.74 8.20
CA ASP A 231 -17.92 -5.92 7.48
C ASP A 231 -16.75 -6.80 7.01
N PHE A 232 -15.67 -6.20 6.50
CA PHE A 232 -14.44 -6.91 6.15
C PHE A 232 -13.85 -7.65 7.36
N TRP A 233 -13.75 -7.00 8.51
CA TRP A 233 -13.17 -7.64 9.69
C TRP A 233 -14.05 -8.69 10.32
N ARG A 234 -15.39 -8.59 10.21
CA ARG A 234 -16.30 -9.66 10.64
C ARG A 234 -16.04 -10.94 9.86
N LEU A 235 -15.80 -10.85 8.54
CA LEU A 235 -15.40 -12.01 7.73
C LEU A 235 -14.03 -12.54 8.18
N LEU A 236 -13.02 -11.67 8.28
CA LEU A 236 -11.66 -12.06 8.67
C LEU A 236 -11.57 -12.67 10.07
N ARG A 237 -12.50 -12.30 10.97
CA ARG A 237 -12.58 -12.81 12.35
C ARG A 237 -13.72 -13.81 12.53
N GLY A 238 -14.35 -14.25 11.44
CA GLY A 238 -15.26 -15.38 11.43
C GLY A 238 -14.52 -16.69 11.67
N ASP A 239 -15.26 -17.75 12.00
CA ASP A 239 -14.68 -19.00 12.51
C ASP A 239 -13.71 -19.67 11.53
N GLN A 240 -13.92 -19.47 10.22
CA GLN A 240 -13.04 -20.00 9.17
C GLN A 240 -11.63 -19.37 9.16
N TYR A 241 -11.49 -18.09 9.51
CA TYR A 241 -10.25 -17.32 9.31
C TYR A 241 -9.65 -16.74 10.59
N ARG A 242 -10.40 -16.77 11.70
CA ARG A 242 -10.03 -16.17 12.97
C ARG A 242 -8.66 -16.67 13.42
N ASP A 243 -7.79 -15.70 13.71
CA ASP A 243 -6.46 -15.90 14.31
C ASP A 243 -5.52 -16.81 13.51
N ASP A 244 -5.84 -17.06 12.24
CA ASP A 244 -4.97 -17.84 11.38
C ASP A 244 -3.67 -17.08 11.08
N PRO A 245 -2.50 -17.71 11.28
CA PRO A 245 -1.21 -17.04 11.13
C PRO A 245 -0.93 -16.56 9.71
N VAL A 246 -1.61 -17.07 8.66
CA VAL A 246 -1.44 -16.53 7.29
C VAL A 246 -1.79 -15.06 7.21
N PHE A 247 -2.70 -14.57 8.06
CA PHE A 247 -3.03 -13.15 8.12
C PHE A 247 -2.07 -12.33 8.98
N GLY A 248 -0.96 -12.91 9.45
CA GLY A 248 0.05 -12.29 10.29
C GLY A 248 -0.28 -12.34 11.79
N PHE A 249 0.76 -12.31 12.61
CA PHE A 249 0.68 -12.52 14.05
C PHE A 249 1.69 -11.65 14.82
N ALA A 250 1.45 -11.48 16.12
CA ALA A 250 2.39 -10.86 17.04
C ALA A 250 2.21 -11.51 18.42
N GLY A 251 3.28 -12.09 18.97
CA GLY A 251 3.23 -12.80 20.25
C GLY A 251 4.60 -13.39 20.63
N GLN A 252 4.59 -14.42 21.47
CA GLN A 252 5.83 -15.06 21.95
C GLN A 252 6.65 -15.71 20.82
N ALA A 253 5.99 -16.23 19.78
CA ALA A 253 6.65 -16.79 18.59
C ALA A 253 7.20 -15.72 17.62
N GLY A 254 7.31 -14.46 18.07
CA GLY A 254 7.77 -13.33 17.27
C GLY A 254 6.63 -12.55 16.61
N ARG A 255 6.99 -11.78 15.58
CA ARG A 255 6.06 -10.87 14.91
C ARG A 255 6.17 -11.00 13.40
N GLN A 256 5.08 -11.43 12.78
CA GLN A 256 4.94 -11.47 11.34
C GLN A 256 3.92 -10.45 10.86
N ALA A 257 4.38 -9.67 9.90
CA ALA A 257 3.61 -8.64 9.25
C ALA A 257 2.52 -9.30 8.36
N SER A 258 1.26 -8.86 8.44
CA SER A 258 0.18 -9.38 7.58
C SER A 258 0.50 -9.23 6.08
N PRO A 259 0.41 -10.30 5.28
CA PRO A 259 0.57 -10.23 3.83
C PRO A 259 -0.61 -9.57 3.11
N LEU A 260 -1.75 -9.46 3.79
CA LEU A 260 -2.98 -8.88 3.26
C LEU A 260 -3.11 -7.41 3.66
N HIS A 261 -3.17 -6.54 2.65
CA HIS A 261 -3.40 -5.12 2.78
C HIS A 261 -4.85 -4.81 2.39
N LEU A 262 -5.63 -4.32 3.36
CA LEU A 262 -6.93 -3.69 3.11
C LEU A 262 -6.75 -2.19 2.91
N ARG A 263 -7.36 -1.66 1.86
CA ARG A 263 -7.57 -0.24 1.58
C ARG A 263 -9.05 0.06 1.47
N ILE A 264 -9.47 1.19 2.03
CA ILE A 264 -10.85 1.70 1.89
C ILE A 264 -10.81 2.86 0.91
N ILE A 265 -11.31 2.65 -0.30
CA ILE A 265 -11.28 3.65 -1.37
C ILE A 265 -12.64 4.34 -1.44
N LYS A 266 -12.66 5.66 -1.52
CA LYS A 266 -13.88 6.44 -1.75
C LYS A 266 -14.00 6.78 -3.23
N ILE A 267 -15.08 6.35 -3.87
CA ILE A 267 -15.39 6.63 -5.28
C ILE A 267 -16.75 7.31 -5.28
N ASP A 268 -16.80 8.53 -5.81
CA ASP A 268 -17.97 9.42 -5.67
C ASP A 268 -18.41 9.53 -4.18
N LYS A 269 -19.61 9.06 -3.83
CA LYS A 269 -20.17 9.12 -2.47
C LYS A 269 -20.12 7.78 -1.73
N SER A 270 -19.50 6.76 -2.29
CA SER A 270 -19.46 5.41 -1.74
C SER A 270 -18.05 4.95 -1.41
N TYR A 271 -17.95 4.06 -0.42
CA TYR A 271 -16.72 3.41 -0.01
C TYR A 271 -16.65 1.98 -0.54
N HIS A 272 -15.45 1.55 -0.90
CA HIS A 272 -15.15 0.27 -1.54
C HIS A 272 -13.92 -0.38 -0.91
N LEU A 273 -13.84 -1.71 -0.98
CA LEU A 273 -12.68 -2.44 -0.49
C LEU A 273 -11.70 -2.68 -1.65
N LEU A 274 -10.42 -2.39 -1.42
CA LEU A 274 -9.33 -2.81 -2.30
C LEU A 274 -8.35 -3.65 -1.48
N LEU A 275 -8.18 -4.90 -1.90
CA LEU A 275 -7.35 -5.89 -1.23
C LEU A 275 -6.10 -6.15 -2.08
N THR A 276 -4.94 -6.04 -1.45
CA THR A 276 -3.67 -6.46 -2.06
C THR A 276 -3.01 -7.49 -1.16
N ALA A 277 -2.73 -8.67 -1.69
CA ALA A 277 -2.10 -9.75 -0.95
C ALA A 277 -0.77 -10.14 -1.62
N PHE A 278 0.27 -10.26 -0.81
CA PHE A 278 1.60 -10.70 -1.23
C PHE A 278 1.92 -12.06 -0.60
N ARG A 279 2.19 -13.09 -1.40
CA ARG A 279 2.79 -14.32 -0.87
C ARG A 279 4.30 -14.22 -0.83
N SER A 280 4.89 -14.53 0.32
CA SER A 280 6.34 -14.51 0.55
C SER A 280 6.69 -15.33 1.78
N ARG A 281 7.89 -15.89 1.86
CA ARG A 281 8.37 -16.68 3.01
C ARG A 281 8.19 -15.90 4.32
N PHE A 282 7.71 -16.61 5.33
CA PHE A 282 7.66 -16.14 6.70
C PHE A 282 8.95 -16.57 7.41
N GLN A 283 9.36 -15.80 8.42
CA GLN A 283 10.63 -16.07 9.10
C GLN A 283 10.61 -17.37 9.92
N SER A 284 9.47 -17.72 10.52
CA SER A 284 9.39 -18.78 11.53
C SER A 284 8.42 -19.93 11.22
N ARG A 285 7.51 -19.78 10.25
CA ARG A 285 6.50 -20.80 9.92
C ARG A 285 5.95 -20.61 8.53
N ASP A 286 5.86 -21.67 7.74
CA ASP A 286 5.18 -21.62 6.45
C ASP A 286 3.66 -21.45 6.65
N PRO A 287 3.07 -20.36 6.13
CA PRO A 287 1.64 -20.14 6.27
C PRO A 287 0.87 -20.89 5.18
N ASP A 288 -0.39 -21.20 5.45
CA ASP A 288 -1.28 -21.80 4.45
C ASP A 288 -1.79 -20.74 3.47
N TRP A 289 -1.09 -20.61 2.34
CA TRP A 289 -1.46 -19.66 1.28
C TRP A 289 -2.81 -19.98 0.62
N ARG A 290 -3.26 -21.25 0.65
CA ARG A 290 -4.57 -21.64 0.12
C ARG A 290 -5.68 -20.96 0.92
N LYS A 291 -5.52 -20.89 2.24
CA LYS A 291 -6.47 -20.23 3.13
C LYS A 291 -6.60 -18.72 2.88
N LEU A 292 -5.49 -18.04 2.58
CA LEU A 292 -5.53 -16.63 2.15
C LEU A 292 -6.19 -16.47 0.77
N GLN A 293 -5.96 -17.41 -0.15
CA GLN A 293 -6.64 -17.42 -1.44
C GLN A 293 -8.14 -17.64 -1.31
N ASP A 294 -8.58 -18.56 -0.47
CA ASP A 294 -10.00 -18.82 -0.21
C ASP A 294 -10.66 -17.62 0.45
N PHE A 295 -9.97 -16.96 1.39
CA PHE A 295 -10.44 -15.69 1.94
C PHE A 295 -10.68 -14.64 0.86
N LEU A 296 -9.76 -14.47 -0.10
CA LEU A 296 -9.93 -13.52 -1.19
C LEU A 296 -11.07 -13.94 -2.15
N ARG A 297 -11.31 -15.24 -2.35
CA ARG A 297 -12.47 -15.73 -3.11
C ARG A 297 -13.79 -15.41 -2.42
N ASP A 298 -13.87 -15.61 -1.11
CA ASP A 298 -15.03 -15.22 -0.31
C ASP A 298 -15.27 -13.72 -0.36
N CYS A 299 -14.19 -12.92 -0.30
CA CYS A 299 -14.26 -11.47 -0.50
C CYS A 299 -14.83 -11.12 -1.89
N ALA A 300 -14.36 -11.81 -2.93
CA ALA A 300 -14.79 -11.58 -4.31
C ALA A 300 -16.27 -11.94 -4.50
N HIS A 301 -16.73 -13.06 -3.93
CA HIS A 301 -18.12 -13.45 -3.98
C HIS A 301 -19.01 -12.48 -3.18
N ARG A 302 -18.66 -12.23 -1.91
CA ARG A 302 -19.45 -11.41 -0.98
C ARG A 302 -19.59 -9.95 -1.43
N TRP A 303 -18.53 -9.37 -1.99
CA TRP A 303 -18.49 -7.94 -2.31
C TRP A 303 -18.33 -7.64 -3.81
N GLN A 304 -18.76 -8.57 -4.67
CA GLN A 304 -18.77 -8.40 -6.14
C GLN A 304 -17.40 -7.96 -6.67
N GLY A 305 -16.37 -8.75 -6.32
CA GLY A 305 -14.98 -8.41 -6.55
C GLY A 305 -14.49 -8.72 -7.96
N THR A 306 -13.74 -7.78 -8.52
CA THR A 306 -13.02 -7.88 -9.79
C THR A 306 -11.52 -8.00 -9.53
N TRP A 307 -10.89 -9.00 -10.14
CA TRP A 307 -9.46 -9.21 -10.02
C TRP A 307 -8.68 -8.27 -10.92
N ILE A 308 -7.86 -7.41 -10.32
CA ILE A 308 -6.95 -6.50 -11.02
C ILE A 308 -5.65 -7.22 -11.39
N MET A 309 -5.19 -8.14 -10.53
CA MET A 309 -3.99 -8.94 -10.75
C MET A 309 -4.13 -10.30 -10.07
N GLY A 310 -3.58 -11.35 -10.69
CA GLY A 310 -3.43 -12.66 -10.06
C GLY A 310 -4.73 -13.48 -9.98
N LYS A 311 -5.70 -13.29 -10.89
CA LYS A 311 -6.95 -14.08 -10.91
C LYS A 311 -6.68 -15.58 -11.01
N ASN A 312 -5.85 -15.98 -11.98
CA ASN A 312 -5.68 -17.38 -12.39
C ASN A 312 -4.55 -18.11 -11.64
N ILE A 313 -3.72 -17.39 -10.88
CA ILE A 313 -2.63 -18.03 -10.12
C ILE A 313 -3.21 -18.81 -8.94
N LYS A 314 -2.76 -20.05 -8.77
CA LYS A 314 -3.05 -20.85 -7.58
C LYS A 314 -1.97 -20.62 -6.53
N TRP A 315 -2.43 -20.29 -5.34
CA TRP A 315 -1.66 -20.30 -4.10
C TRP A 315 -1.97 -21.57 -3.32
#